data_AF-A0AA44WBK4-F1
#
_entry.id   AF-A0AA44WBK4-F1
#
_cell.length_a   1.000
_cell.length_b   1.000
_cell.length_c   1.000
_cell.angle_alpha   90.00
_cell.angle_beta   90.00
_cell.angle_gamma   90.00
#
_symmetry.space_group_name_H-M   'P 1'
#
loop_
_entity.id
_entity.type
_entity.pdbx_description
1 polymer ?
#
loop_
_entity_poly.entity_id
_entity_poly.type
_entity_poly.pdbx_seq_one_letter_code
_entity_poly.pdbx_strand_id
1 'polypeptide(L)'
;MKPGASPFAAAAPAQRIAHLARTMSSSSSAAGASTATSSTPAPWRSLFLEHINTMAAPEFTLATLHSSSSSSGLVPRARTCIHRGLFASLPANPKNEAPLNPPTYESDLLTLTTDARMHKTPDLAAGHAVEAVFWAREPATQWRVRGVAYVLPRDADADAALTAKLLREMRRTGEGEGEGEGEGDGDAASGWSFSREVTAHFGNLSPVMRGTFRNPPSGTPVAAGPPAEGEGLGQVVTDLEDEVARANFRVVVVVPDEVDRVDLSDPKRGRRWLYRRVGGGNDDAGGDTVPGAIREGDWEKVEVWP
;
A
#
# COMPACT_ATOMS: atom_id res chain seq x y z
N MET A 1 12.23 -42.91 50.16
CA MET A 1 10.93 -42.20 50.17
C MET A 1 11.11 -40.85 49.48
N LYS A 2 10.36 -40.66 48.38
CA LYS A 2 10.03 -39.45 47.59
C LYS A 2 11.14 -38.48 47.13
N PRO A 3 11.40 -38.40 45.81
CA PRO A 3 11.90 -37.21 45.14
C PRO A 3 10.75 -36.21 44.87
N GLY A 4 10.97 -34.93 45.15
CA GLY A 4 10.03 -33.85 44.84
C GLY A 4 10.32 -33.27 43.45
N ALA A 5 9.56 -33.71 42.46
CA ALA A 5 9.49 -33.05 41.15
C ALA A 5 8.32 -32.04 41.18
N SER A 6 8.63 -30.75 41.03
CA SER A 6 7.64 -29.73 40.70
C SER A 6 7.41 -29.72 39.17
N PRO A 7 6.16 -29.77 38.69
CA PRO A 7 5.89 -29.68 37.26
C PRO A 7 5.92 -28.22 36.79
N PHE A 8 6.86 -27.89 35.91
CA PHE A 8 6.72 -26.74 35.02
C PHE A 8 5.57 -27.06 34.04
N ALA A 9 4.40 -26.51 34.30
CA ALA A 9 3.29 -26.55 33.37
C ALA A 9 3.66 -25.75 32.11
N ALA A 10 3.83 -26.45 30.99
CA ALA A 10 3.95 -25.84 29.68
C ALA A 10 2.58 -25.23 29.31
N ALA A 11 2.49 -23.89 29.34
CA ALA A 11 1.35 -23.18 28.77
C ALA A 11 1.33 -23.43 27.25
N ALA A 12 0.20 -23.93 26.77
CA ALA A 12 -0.01 -24.41 25.41
C ALA A 12 0.19 -23.30 24.33
N PRO A 13 0.69 -23.64 23.12
CA PRO A 13 0.94 -22.70 22.02
C PRO A 13 -0.32 -22.04 21.41
N ALA A 14 -1.51 -22.39 21.89
CA ALA A 14 -2.78 -21.91 21.34
C ALA A 14 -3.06 -20.42 21.62
N GLN A 15 -2.47 -19.82 22.67
CA GLN A 15 -2.77 -18.43 23.04
C GLN A 15 -2.02 -17.38 22.20
N ARG A 16 -0.91 -17.72 21.54
CA ARG A 16 -0.17 -16.77 20.68
C ARG A 16 -0.78 -16.58 19.30
N ILE A 17 -1.48 -17.58 18.76
CA ILE A 17 -2.14 -17.49 17.45
C ILE A 17 -3.40 -16.61 17.53
N ALA A 18 -4.07 -16.59 18.68
CA ALA A 18 -5.27 -15.77 18.90
C ALA A 18 -4.99 -14.25 18.84
N HIS A 19 -3.79 -13.79 19.22
CA HIS A 19 -3.46 -12.37 19.19
C HIS A 19 -3.22 -11.84 17.76
N LEU A 20 -2.74 -12.69 16.84
CA LEU A 20 -2.54 -12.35 15.42
C LEU A 20 -3.86 -12.33 14.63
N ALA A 21 -4.78 -13.24 14.97
CA ALA A 21 -6.10 -13.28 14.34
C ALA A 21 -6.98 -12.09 14.75
N ARG A 22 -6.87 -11.63 16.01
CA ARG A 22 -7.70 -10.54 16.54
C ARG A 22 -7.37 -9.17 15.95
N THR A 23 -6.12 -8.95 15.54
CA THR A 23 -5.69 -7.76 14.79
C THR A 23 -6.13 -7.77 13.33
N MET A 24 -6.49 -8.92 12.75
CA MET A 24 -6.91 -9.03 11.35
C MET A 24 -8.42 -9.20 11.14
N SER A 25 -9.20 -9.49 12.18
CA SER A 25 -10.65 -9.71 12.09
C SER A 25 -11.51 -8.55 12.60
N SER A 26 -10.91 -7.42 13.00
CA SER A 26 -11.63 -6.29 13.62
C SER A 26 -12.03 -5.19 12.63
N SER A 27 -12.28 -5.53 11.37
CA SER A 27 -12.68 -4.57 10.34
C SER A 27 -13.99 -4.99 9.67
N SER A 28 -15.06 -5.08 10.47
CA SER A 28 -16.41 -5.16 9.91
C SER A 28 -17.43 -4.59 10.87
N SER A 29 -17.47 -3.26 10.95
CA SER A 29 -18.59 -2.50 11.49
C SER A 29 -18.85 -1.31 10.58
N ALA A 30 -19.78 -1.49 9.64
CA ALA A 30 -20.34 -0.38 8.88
C ALA A 30 -21.35 0.35 9.77
N ALA A 31 -20.96 1.52 10.27
CA ALA A 31 -21.88 2.52 10.81
C ALA A 31 -21.39 3.88 10.33
N GLY A 32 -22.33 4.69 9.81
CA GLY A 32 -22.04 5.92 9.08
C GLY A 32 -21.09 6.86 9.82
N ALA A 33 -19.90 7.04 9.27
CA ALA A 33 -18.93 8.01 9.71
C ALA A 33 -18.88 9.17 8.70
N SER A 34 -19.01 10.38 9.24
CA SER A 34 -18.81 11.64 8.56
C SER A 34 -17.55 11.67 7.69
N THR A 35 -17.63 12.42 6.60
CA THR A 35 -16.67 12.60 5.51
C THR A 35 -15.34 13.23 5.99
N ALA A 36 -14.55 12.49 6.76
CA ALA A 36 -13.22 12.95 7.16
C ALA A 36 -12.22 12.62 6.04
N THR A 37 -11.87 13.63 5.24
CA THR A 37 -10.64 13.62 4.45
C THR A 37 -9.46 13.78 5.41
N SER A 38 -8.35 13.07 5.19
CA SER A 38 -7.17 13.29 6.04
C SER A 38 -6.73 14.75 5.93
N SER A 39 -6.51 15.44 7.05
CA SER A 39 -6.31 16.91 7.02
C SER A 39 -4.84 17.30 6.92
N THR A 40 -3.93 16.40 7.31
CA THR A 40 -2.48 16.65 7.37
C THR A 40 -1.69 15.43 6.92
N PRO A 41 -0.45 15.61 6.40
CA PRO A 41 0.43 14.49 6.11
C PRO A 41 0.71 13.63 7.33
N ALA A 42 0.76 12.31 7.15
CA ALA A 42 1.08 11.40 8.25
C ALA A 42 2.46 11.73 8.87
N PRO A 43 2.61 11.63 10.21
CA PRO A 43 3.83 12.04 10.90
C PRO A 43 5.06 11.18 10.60
N TRP A 44 4.85 10.00 9.98
CA TRP A 44 5.92 9.12 9.50
C TRP A 44 6.34 9.42 8.05
N ARG A 45 5.52 10.14 7.27
CA ARG A 45 5.67 10.32 5.81
C ARG A 45 7.03 10.88 5.43
N SER A 46 7.43 12.03 6.00
CA SER A 46 8.63 12.75 5.56
C SER A 46 9.89 11.92 5.77
N LEU A 47 10.06 11.33 6.97
CA LEU A 47 11.23 10.50 7.26
C LEU A 47 11.22 9.19 6.47
N PHE A 48 10.04 8.59 6.27
CA PHE A 48 9.91 7.42 5.40
C PHE A 48 10.43 7.73 3.99
N LEU A 49 9.95 8.82 3.38
CA LEU A 49 10.38 9.22 2.04
C LEU A 49 11.88 9.55 1.98
N GLU A 50 12.42 10.24 2.98
CA GLU A 50 13.86 10.49 3.10
C GLU A 50 14.66 9.17 3.06
N HIS A 51 14.25 8.18 3.85
CA HIS A 51 14.92 6.89 3.94
C HIS A 51 14.76 6.05 2.65
N ILE A 52 13.58 6.04 2.03
CA ILE A 52 13.34 5.20 0.84
C ILE A 52 13.97 5.83 -0.42
N ASN A 53 14.02 7.16 -0.52
CA ASN A 53 14.60 7.85 -1.69
C ASN A 53 16.13 7.78 -1.74
N THR A 54 16.80 7.42 -0.65
CA THR A 54 18.25 7.15 -0.62
C THR A 54 18.61 5.73 -1.03
N MET A 55 17.63 4.83 -1.16
CA MET A 55 17.88 3.45 -1.59
C MET A 55 18.26 3.42 -3.08
N ALA A 56 19.24 2.58 -3.45
CA ALA A 56 19.63 2.36 -4.84
C ALA A 56 18.46 1.90 -5.73
N ALA A 57 17.56 1.10 -5.15
CA ALA A 57 16.23 0.83 -5.67
C ALA A 57 15.28 0.80 -4.47
N PRO A 58 14.07 1.39 -4.57
CA PRO A 58 13.10 1.39 -3.48
C PRO A 58 12.37 0.04 -3.39
N GLU A 59 13.15 -1.02 -3.16
CA GLU A 59 12.69 -2.40 -3.02
C GLU A 59 12.09 -2.65 -1.64
N PHE A 60 11.02 -3.46 -1.59
CA PHE A 60 10.40 -3.88 -0.34
C PHE A 60 9.78 -5.27 -0.46
N THR A 61 9.59 -5.93 0.68
CA THR A 61 8.86 -7.20 0.74
C THR A 61 7.38 -6.94 0.95
N LEU A 62 6.53 -7.41 0.03
CA LEU A 62 5.08 -7.36 0.17
C LEU A 62 4.54 -8.71 0.64
N ALA A 63 4.06 -8.75 1.88
CA ALA A 63 3.34 -9.88 2.45
C ALA A 63 1.84 -9.78 2.15
N THR A 64 1.25 -10.89 1.70
CA THR A 64 -0.19 -11.06 1.44
C THR A 64 -0.69 -12.36 2.04
N LEU A 65 -2.01 -12.49 2.19
CA LEU A 65 -2.67 -13.73 2.58
C LEU A 65 -3.40 -14.34 1.39
N HIS A 66 -3.08 -15.58 1.07
CA HIS A 66 -3.73 -16.34 0.01
C HIS A 66 -4.82 -17.23 0.58
N SER A 67 -6.03 -17.14 0.04
CA SER A 67 -7.11 -18.08 0.34
C SER A 67 -6.91 -19.35 -0.48
N SER A 68 -6.60 -20.46 0.18
CA SER A 68 -6.49 -21.76 -0.48
C SER A 68 -7.88 -22.33 -0.74
N SER A 69 -8.15 -22.83 -1.95
CA SER A 69 -9.41 -23.53 -2.24
C SER A 69 -9.45 -24.96 -1.66
N SER A 70 -8.29 -25.55 -1.36
CA SER A 70 -8.17 -26.94 -0.87
C SER A 70 -8.15 -27.06 0.65
N SER A 71 -8.04 -25.95 1.37
CA SER A 71 -8.12 -25.89 2.83
C SER A 71 -8.77 -24.58 3.24
N SER A 72 -9.58 -24.56 4.30
CA SER A 72 -10.20 -23.33 4.83
C SER A 72 -9.20 -22.37 5.49
N GLY A 73 -7.93 -22.40 5.08
CA GLY A 73 -6.81 -21.70 5.70
C GLY A 73 -6.27 -20.57 4.83
N LEU A 74 -5.87 -19.48 5.48
CA LEU A 74 -5.09 -18.41 4.87
C LEU A 74 -3.61 -18.78 4.90
N VAL A 75 -2.96 -18.75 3.73
CA VAL A 75 -1.54 -19.07 3.58
C VAL A 75 -0.76 -17.77 3.31
N PRO A 76 0.21 -17.40 4.16
CA PRO A 76 1.01 -16.21 3.93
C PRO A 76 1.91 -16.39 2.70
N ARG A 77 2.04 -15.32 1.91
CA ARG A 77 2.95 -15.25 0.76
C ARG A 77 3.72 -13.94 0.81
N ALA A 78 4.97 -13.97 0.39
CA ALA A 78 5.83 -12.79 0.33
C ALA A 78 6.59 -12.75 -1.00
N ARG A 79 6.90 -11.54 -1.47
CA ARG A 79 7.73 -11.29 -2.66
C ARG A 79 8.31 -9.89 -2.61
N THR A 80 9.42 -9.67 -3.32
CA THR A 80 10.00 -8.34 -3.52
C THR A 80 9.17 -7.55 -4.55
N CYS A 81 8.90 -6.30 -4.23
CA CYS A 81 8.21 -5.31 -5.05
C CYS A 81 9.00 -4.00 -5.08
N ILE A 82 8.66 -3.11 -6.02
CA ILE A 82 9.25 -1.78 -6.11
C ILE A 82 8.21 -0.75 -5.69
N HIS A 83 8.55 0.12 -4.76
CA HIS A 83 7.73 1.26 -4.40
C HIS A 83 7.81 2.30 -5.52
N ARG A 84 6.65 2.76 -5.99
CA ARG A 84 6.51 3.63 -7.17
C ARG A 84 6.08 5.06 -6.80
N GLY A 85 6.35 5.46 -5.56
CA GLY A 85 5.97 6.76 -5.01
C GLY A 85 4.61 6.71 -4.28
N LEU A 86 4.15 7.88 -3.87
CA LEU A 86 2.84 8.04 -3.24
C LEU A 86 1.77 8.36 -4.29
N PHE A 87 0.59 7.79 -4.13
CA PHE A 87 -0.53 7.98 -5.06
C PHE A 87 -0.98 9.45 -5.06
N ALA A 88 -1.31 10.00 -6.23
CA ALA A 88 -1.60 11.43 -6.42
C ALA A 88 -0.43 12.35 -6.04
N SER A 89 0.79 11.84 -5.97
CA SER A 89 2.00 12.65 -5.70
C SER A 89 3.18 12.15 -6.53
N LEU A 90 2.89 11.64 -7.73
CA LEU A 90 3.91 11.15 -8.65
C LEU A 90 4.81 12.32 -9.09
N PRO A 91 6.13 12.29 -8.81
CA PRO A 91 7.02 13.38 -9.19
C PRO A 91 7.10 13.53 -10.71
N ALA A 92 7.27 14.78 -11.17
CA ALA A 92 7.50 15.05 -12.58
C ALA A 92 8.76 14.33 -13.06
N ASN A 93 8.64 13.57 -14.15
CA ASN A 93 9.75 12.88 -14.80
C ASN A 93 9.80 13.33 -16.26
N PRO A 94 10.87 14.00 -16.72
CA PRO A 94 11.00 14.44 -18.11
C PRO A 94 10.95 13.32 -19.16
N LYS A 95 11.14 12.07 -18.74
CA LYS A 95 11.05 10.88 -19.60
C LYS A 95 9.66 10.23 -19.60
N ASN A 96 8.75 10.75 -18.79
CA ASN A 96 7.36 10.31 -18.76
C ASN A 96 6.57 11.16 -19.76
N GLU A 97 6.16 10.55 -20.86
CA GLU A 97 5.38 11.21 -21.91
C GLU A 97 3.87 11.21 -21.60
N ALA A 98 3.44 10.53 -20.53
CA ALA A 98 2.03 10.49 -20.14
C ALA A 98 1.60 11.81 -19.49
N PRO A 99 0.35 12.25 -19.73
CA PRO A 99 -0.21 13.41 -19.06
C PRO A 99 -0.33 13.15 -17.56
N LEU A 100 0.23 14.05 -16.74
CA LEU A 100 0.06 14.01 -15.29
C LEU A 100 -1.28 14.63 -14.90
N ASN A 101 -1.82 14.21 -13.76
CA ASN A 101 -2.90 14.93 -13.12
C ASN A 101 -2.42 16.33 -12.68
N PRO A 102 -3.33 17.33 -12.63
CA PRO A 102 -3.04 18.56 -11.91
C PRO A 102 -2.72 18.22 -10.44
N PRO A 103 -1.84 18.99 -9.79
CA PRO A 103 -1.43 18.74 -8.41
C PRO A 103 -2.52 19.20 -7.44
N THR A 104 -3.76 18.74 -7.60
CA THR A 104 -4.95 19.09 -6.79
C THR A 104 -5.06 18.24 -5.53
N TYR A 105 -4.47 17.06 -5.56
CA TYR A 105 -4.50 16.11 -4.46
C TYR A 105 -3.10 15.64 -4.10
N GLU A 106 -2.90 15.23 -2.85
CA GLU A 106 -1.78 14.42 -2.40
C GLU A 106 -2.27 13.33 -1.43
N SER A 107 -1.46 12.30 -1.17
CA SER A 107 -1.86 11.23 -0.23
C SER A 107 -0.67 10.51 0.40
N ASP A 108 -0.89 9.81 1.51
CA ASP A 108 0.11 8.93 2.15
C ASP A 108 0.05 7.48 1.63
N LEU A 109 -0.56 7.27 0.46
CA LEU A 109 -0.84 5.95 -0.08
C LEU A 109 0.34 5.41 -0.87
N LEU A 110 0.88 4.26 -0.46
CA LEU A 110 2.03 3.67 -1.14
C LEU A 110 1.60 3.02 -2.45
N THR A 111 2.37 3.21 -3.52
CA THR A 111 2.09 2.56 -4.81
C THR A 111 3.12 1.51 -5.18
N LEU A 112 2.67 0.49 -5.91
CA LEU A 112 3.52 -0.39 -6.72
C LEU A 112 2.82 -0.68 -8.06
N THR A 113 3.55 -1.24 -9.02
CA THR A 113 2.97 -1.75 -10.28
C THR A 113 3.04 -3.27 -10.33
N THR A 114 2.02 -3.89 -10.94
CA THR A 114 1.94 -5.35 -11.07
C THR A 114 1.23 -5.74 -12.35
N ASP A 115 1.49 -6.96 -12.85
CA ASP A 115 0.71 -7.56 -13.92
C ASP A 115 -0.57 -8.20 -13.33
N ALA A 116 -1.70 -7.96 -13.99
CA ALA A 116 -3.03 -8.43 -13.60
C ALA A 116 -3.11 -9.95 -13.43
N ARG A 117 -2.25 -10.69 -14.11
CA ARG A 117 -2.21 -12.16 -14.14
C ARG A 117 -1.31 -12.76 -13.06
N MET A 118 -0.58 -11.93 -12.30
CA MET A 118 0.27 -12.44 -11.23
C MET A 118 -0.54 -13.05 -10.09
N HIS A 119 0.01 -14.09 -9.46
CA HIS A 119 -0.63 -14.81 -8.35
C HIS A 119 -0.96 -13.93 -7.14
N LYS A 120 -0.30 -12.77 -6.99
CA LYS A 120 -0.59 -11.82 -5.92
C LYS A 120 -1.84 -10.98 -6.19
N THR A 121 -2.26 -10.84 -7.44
CA THR A 121 -3.35 -9.92 -7.80
C THR A 121 -4.67 -10.30 -7.13
N PRO A 122 -5.09 -11.58 -7.10
CA PRO A 122 -6.26 -11.99 -6.31
C PRO A 122 -6.09 -11.77 -4.81
N ASP A 123 -4.87 -11.94 -4.27
CA ASP A 123 -4.57 -11.72 -2.85
C ASP A 123 -4.62 -10.22 -2.45
N LEU A 124 -4.61 -9.31 -3.44
CA LEU A 124 -4.62 -7.85 -3.29
C LEU A 124 -5.97 -7.22 -3.66
N ALA A 125 -6.89 -7.99 -4.22
CA ALA A 125 -8.20 -7.49 -4.62
C ALA A 125 -9.03 -7.09 -3.38
N ALA A 126 -10.06 -6.27 -3.56
CA ALA A 126 -11.11 -6.02 -2.56
C ALA A 126 -10.66 -5.51 -1.16
N GLY A 127 -9.54 -4.79 -1.03
CA GLY A 127 -9.14 -4.21 0.26
C GLY A 127 -8.56 -5.24 1.24
N HIS A 128 -7.91 -6.29 0.72
CA HIS A 128 -7.25 -7.30 1.55
C HIS A 128 -6.08 -6.72 2.34
N ALA A 129 -5.86 -7.26 3.54
CA ALA A 129 -4.78 -6.86 4.42
C ALA A 129 -3.40 -7.23 3.85
N VAL A 130 -2.45 -6.31 3.96
CA VAL A 130 -1.07 -6.45 3.51
C VAL A 130 -0.08 -5.91 4.55
N GLU A 131 1.17 -6.38 4.49
CA GLU A 131 2.30 -5.75 5.18
C GLU A 131 3.43 -5.52 4.17
N ALA A 132 3.85 -4.26 4.02
CA ALA A 132 5.00 -3.86 3.21
C ALA A 132 6.20 -3.58 4.12
N VAL A 133 7.29 -4.33 3.94
CA VAL A 133 8.49 -4.24 4.77
C VAL A 133 9.67 -3.70 3.97
N PHE A 134 10.19 -2.55 4.41
CA PHE A 134 11.34 -1.89 3.82
C PHE A 134 12.53 -2.00 4.78
N TRP A 135 13.71 -2.24 4.21
CA TRP A 135 14.98 -2.12 4.93
C TRP A 135 15.80 -1.00 4.30
N ALA A 136 15.78 0.17 4.94
CA ALA A 136 16.62 1.29 4.56
C ALA A 136 18.01 1.11 5.18
N ARG A 137 18.92 0.52 4.40
CA ARG A 137 20.23 0.05 4.88
C ARG A 137 21.10 1.18 5.43
N GLU A 138 21.18 2.31 4.75
CA GLU A 138 22.03 3.44 5.15
C GLU A 138 21.63 4.03 6.51
N PRO A 139 20.35 4.39 6.76
CA PRO A 139 19.92 4.82 8.10
C PRO A 139 19.71 3.65 9.08
N ALA A 140 20.08 2.42 8.72
CA ALA A 140 19.85 1.21 9.53
C ALA A 140 18.43 1.10 10.10
N THR A 141 17.42 1.45 9.28
CA THR A 141 16.03 1.57 9.73
C THR A 141 15.12 0.61 8.95
N GLN A 142 14.30 -0.16 9.68
CA GLN A 142 13.22 -0.94 9.11
C GLN A 142 11.89 -0.18 9.20
N TRP A 143 11.13 -0.20 8.12
CA TRP A 143 9.74 0.27 8.10
C TRP A 143 8.82 -0.89 7.77
N ARG A 144 7.75 -1.08 8.54
CA ARG A 144 6.69 -2.05 8.25
C ARG A 144 5.38 -1.27 8.16
N VAL A 145 4.82 -1.21 6.97
CA VAL A 145 3.57 -0.51 6.68
C VAL A 145 2.48 -1.56 6.53
N ARG A 146 1.51 -1.55 7.43
CA ARG A 146 0.31 -2.40 7.38
C ARG A 146 -0.86 -1.59 6.86
N GLY A 147 -1.81 -2.31 6.28
CA GLY A 147 -3.06 -1.72 5.84
C GLY A 147 -3.74 -2.58 4.81
N VAL A 148 -4.51 -1.94 3.94
CA VAL A 148 -5.31 -2.61 2.92
C VAL A 148 -4.86 -2.20 1.52
N ALA A 149 -4.84 -3.16 0.59
CA ALA A 149 -4.45 -2.90 -0.80
C ALA A 149 -5.65 -2.87 -1.74
N TYR A 150 -5.54 -2.05 -2.79
CA TYR A 150 -6.47 -1.98 -3.90
C TYR A 150 -5.72 -2.08 -5.22
N VAL A 151 -6.30 -2.75 -6.21
CA VAL A 151 -5.72 -2.92 -7.55
C VAL A 151 -6.53 -2.09 -8.53
N LEU A 152 -5.91 -1.06 -9.10
CA LEU A 152 -6.55 -0.14 -10.04
C LEU A 152 -6.34 -0.64 -11.49
N PRO A 153 -7.42 -0.83 -12.27
CA PRO A 153 -7.36 -1.16 -13.69
C PRO A 153 -7.04 0.06 -14.56
N ARG A 154 -6.91 -0.14 -15.89
CA ARG A 154 -6.74 0.94 -16.89
C ARG A 154 -7.80 2.03 -16.73
N ASP A 155 -9.06 1.61 -16.64
CA ASP A 155 -10.24 2.48 -16.52
C ASP A 155 -10.72 2.48 -15.06
N ALA A 156 -9.87 2.98 -14.17
CA ALA A 156 -10.14 2.98 -12.73
C ALA A 156 -11.35 3.86 -12.37
N ASP A 157 -11.66 4.88 -13.18
CA ASP A 157 -12.80 5.77 -12.96
C ASP A 157 -14.16 5.05 -13.10
N ALA A 158 -14.21 3.90 -13.79
CA ALA A 158 -15.41 3.09 -13.91
C ALA A 158 -15.87 2.44 -12.58
N ASP A 159 -14.99 2.32 -11.59
CA ASP A 159 -15.32 1.78 -10.25
C ASP A 159 -15.55 2.92 -9.25
N ALA A 160 -16.75 3.50 -9.29
CA ALA A 160 -17.15 4.62 -8.44
C ALA A 160 -17.01 4.33 -6.93
N ALA A 161 -17.17 3.07 -6.51
CA ALA A 161 -17.06 2.68 -5.10
C ALA A 161 -15.61 2.69 -4.64
N LEU A 162 -14.69 2.16 -5.47
CA LEU A 162 -13.26 2.18 -5.22
C LEU A 162 -12.71 3.61 -5.23
N THR A 163 -13.04 4.40 -6.25
CA THR A 163 -12.55 5.78 -6.39
C THR A 163 -13.00 6.65 -5.22
N ALA A 164 -14.28 6.58 -4.84
CA ALA A 164 -14.79 7.28 -3.66
C ALA A 164 -14.07 6.87 -2.36
N LYS A 165 -13.62 5.61 -2.26
CA LYS A 165 -12.87 5.12 -1.09
C LYS A 165 -11.47 5.70 -1.03
N LEU A 166 -10.74 5.68 -2.15
CA LEU A 166 -9.39 6.23 -2.22
C LEU A 166 -9.39 7.75 -2.10
N LEU A 167 -10.39 8.43 -2.65
CA LEU A 167 -10.52 9.88 -2.55
C LEU A 167 -10.62 10.36 -1.10
N ARG A 168 -11.27 9.60 -0.20
CA ARG A 168 -11.32 9.91 1.24
C ARG A 168 -9.94 9.83 1.91
N GLU A 169 -9.03 9.06 1.35
CA GLU A 169 -7.66 8.93 1.84
C GLU A 169 -6.72 9.99 1.25
N MET A 170 -7.19 10.75 0.27
CA MET A 170 -6.45 11.83 -0.38
C MET A 170 -6.79 13.18 0.26
N ARG A 171 -5.88 14.12 0.10
CA ARG A 171 -5.97 15.48 0.65
C ARG A 171 -5.90 16.48 -0.47
N ARG A 172 -6.72 17.52 -0.41
CA ARG A 172 -6.60 18.64 -1.36
C ARG A 172 -5.35 19.43 -1.04
N THR A 173 -4.60 19.77 -2.08
CA THR A 173 -3.54 20.76 -2.03
C THR A 173 -4.16 22.13 -2.28
N GLY A 174 -3.71 23.16 -1.56
CA GLY A 174 -4.20 24.53 -1.75
C GLY A 174 -3.82 25.16 -3.10
N GLU A 175 -3.15 24.42 -3.98
CA GLU A 175 -2.68 24.88 -5.30
C GLU A 175 -3.78 24.80 -6.39
N GLY A 176 -4.97 24.29 -6.05
CA GLY A 176 -6.12 24.13 -6.94
C GLY A 176 -7.32 25.06 -6.67
N GLU A 177 -7.20 26.03 -5.77
CA GLU A 177 -8.28 26.98 -5.47
C GLU A 177 -8.42 28.04 -6.58
N GLY A 178 -9.03 27.63 -7.69
CA GLY A 178 -9.81 28.54 -8.53
C GLY A 178 -11.16 28.79 -7.85
N GLU A 179 -11.54 30.07 -7.74
CA GLU A 179 -12.81 30.55 -7.20
C GLU A 179 -14.00 29.75 -7.76
N GLY A 180 -14.60 28.89 -6.93
CA GLY A 180 -15.68 28.00 -7.33
C GLY A 180 -16.38 27.40 -6.11
N GLU A 181 -17.10 28.23 -5.38
CA GLU A 181 -18.08 27.76 -4.39
C GLU A 181 -19.18 26.96 -5.11
N GLY A 182 -19.25 25.66 -4.86
CA GLY A 182 -20.31 24.82 -5.39
C GLY A 182 -20.18 23.37 -4.93
N GLU A 183 -21.02 22.97 -3.98
CA GLU A 183 -21.32 21.56 -3.71
C GLU A 183 -22.01 20.97 -4.96
N GLY A 184 -21.23 20.39 -5.87
CA GLY A 184 -21.73 19.70 -7.06
C GLY A 184 -20.61 19.09 -7.89
N ASP A 185 -20.55 17.75 -7.93
CA ASP A 185 -19.79 16.94 -8.90
C ASP A 185 -18.26 17.23 -9.02
N GLY A 186 -17.63 17.50 -7.88
CA GLY A 186 -16.38 18.25 -7.71
C GLY A 186 -15.04 17.62 -8.11
N ASP A 187 -14.99 16.53 -8.87
CA ASP A 187 -13.71 15.95 -9.35
C ASP A 187 -13.49 16.15 -10.87
N ALA A 188 -14.54 16.07 -11.69
CA ALA A 188 -14.43 16.40 -13.12
C ALA A 188 -14.08 17.88 -13.33
N ALA A 189 -14.59 18.77 -12.46
CA ALA A 189 -14.29 20.20 -12.46
C ALA A 189 -12.83 20.51 -12.09
N SER A 190 -12.18 19.64 -11.29
CA SER A 190 -10.76 19.77 -10.94
C SER A 190 -9.82 19.27 -12.04
N GLY A 191 -10.35 18.57 -13.05
CA GLY A 191 -9.59 17.95 -14.11
C GLY A 191 -8.76 16.74 -13.67
N TRP A 192 -8.86 16.28 -12.41
CA TRP A 192 -8.15 15.13 -11.88
C TRP A 192 -8.89 13.82 -12.19
N SER A 193 -8.18 12.72 -12.51
CA SER A 193 -8.81 11.40 -12.65
C SER A 193 -7.92 10.22 -12.25
N PHE A 194 -8.54 9.13 -11.78
CA PHE A 194 -7.82 7.91 -11.38
C PHE A 194 -7.19 7.22 -12.59
N SER A 195 -7.89 7.16 -13.72
CA SER A 195 -7.35 6.52 -14.93
C SER A 195 -6.15 7.29 -15.48
N ARG A 196 -6.14 8.62 -15.36
CA ARG A 196 -4.97 9.43 -15.71
C ARG A 196 -3.79 9.14 -14.80
N GLU A 197 -4.02 8.97 -13.49
CA GLU A 197 -2.96 8.57 -12.55
C GLU A 197 -2.37 7.20 -12.91
N VAL A 198 -3.22 6.24 -13.28
CA VAL A 198 -2.80 4.91 -13.75
C VAL A 198 -1.98 5.01 -15.04
N THR A 199 -2.38 5.86 -15.99
CA THR A 199 -1.61 6.13 -17.22
C THR A 199 -0.27 6.80 -16.90
N ALA A 200 -0.25 7.77 -16.00
CA ALA A 200 0.96 8.45 -15.55
C ALA A 200 1.97 7.45 -14.94
N HIS A 201 1.53 6.53 -14.10
CA HIS A 201 2.37 5.46 -13.57
C HIS A 201 2.92 4.52 -14.66
N PHE A 202 2.13 4.19 -15.68
CA PHE A 202 2.59 3.38 -16.80
C PHE A 202 3.65 4.10 -17.64
N GLY A 203 3.39 5.36 -17.99
CA GLY A 203 4.34 6.21 -18.72
C GLY A 203 5.63 6.46 -17.96
N ASN A 204 5.59 6.44 -16.62
CA ASN A 204 6.77 6.60 -15.77
C ASN A 204 7.71 5.38 -15.76
N LEU A 205 7.29 4.24 -16.33
CA LEU A 205 8.15 3.08 -16.52
C LEU A 205 9.02 3.24 -17.77
N SER A 206 10.22 2.65 -17.77
CA SER A 206 11.03 2.60 -19.00
C SER A 206 10.32 1.79 -20.11
N PRO A 207 10.61 2.04 -21.40
CA PRO A 207 9.99 1.30 -22.49
C PRO A 207 10.16 -0.23 -22.39
N VAL A 208 11.32 -0.69 -21.93
CA VAL A 208 11.59 -2.12 -21.65
C VAL A 208 10.72 -2.64 -20.50
N MET A 209 10.58 -1.86 -19.43
CA MET A 209 9.74 -2.23 -18.29
C MET A 209 8.26 -2.28 -18.68
N ARG A 210 7.78 -1.36 -19.53
CA ARG A 210 6.42 -1.45 -20.11
C ARG A 210 6.23 -2.72 -20.95
N GLY A 211 7.26 -3.13 -21.70
CA GLY A 211 7.24 -4.38 -22.45
C GLY A 211 7.08 -5.63 -21.59
N THR A 212 7.40 -5.59 -20.29
CA THR A 212 7.22 -6.75 -19.39
C THR A 212 5.75 -7.14 -19.20
N PHE A 213 4.80 -6.21 -19.40
CA PHE A 213 3.36 -6.51 -19.38
C PHE A 213 2.86 -7.26 -20.62
N ARG A 214 3.74 -7.44 -21.62
CA ARG A 214 3.54 -8.32 -22.78
C ARG A 214 4.30 -9.64 -22.64
N ASN A 215 4.89 -9.94 -21.50
CA ASN A 215 5.48 -11.25 -21.27
C ASN A 215 4.38 -12.34 -21.21
N PRO A 216 4.75 -13.61 -21.43
CA PRO A 216 3.87 -14.73 -21.07
C PRO A 216 3.43 -14.65 -19.60
N PRO A 217 2.24 -15.15 -19.23
CA PRO A 217 1.73 -15.01 -17.87
C PRO A 217 2.71 -15.58 -16.83
N SER A 218 3.03 -14.77 -15.82
CA SER A 218 3.97 -15.14 -14.77
C SER A 218 3.57 -16.43 -14.06
N GLY A 219 4.52 -17.35 -13.87
CA GLY A 219 4.28 -18.66 -13.23
C GLY A 219 3.85 -19.76 -14.19
N THR A 220 3.60 -19.46 -15.47
CA THR A 220 3.28 -20.46 -16.50
C THR A 220 4.49 -21.36 -16.78
N PRO A 221 4.35 -22.70 -16.79
CA PRO A 221 5.44 -23.59 -17.18
C PRO A 221 5.89 -23.34 -18.62
N VAL A 222 7.20 -23.28 -18.85
CA VAL A 222 7.77 -23.13 -20.20
C VAL A 222 7.36 -24.28 -21.13
N ALA A 223 7.18 -25.48 -20.57
CA ALA A 223 6.73 -26.66 -21.31
C ALA A 223 5.25 -26.60 -21.77
N ALA A 224 4.48 -25.60 -21.35
CA ALA A 224 3.07 -25.45 -21.72
C ALA A 224 2.86 -25.03 -23.19
N GLY A 225 3.93 -24.63 -23.89
CA GLY A 225 3.89 -24.23 -25.29
C GLY A 225 4.45 -22.82 -25.52
N PRO A 226 4.44 -22.34 -26.77
CA PRO A 226 4.87 -20.99 -27.08
C PRO A 226 3.94 -19.93 -26.43
N PRO A 227 4.42 -18.69 -26.24
CA PRO A 227 3.58 -17.56 -25.82
C PRO A 227 2.36 -17.36 -26.72
N ALA A 228 1.31 -16.74 -26.19
CA ALA A 228 0.18 -16.32 -27.01
C ALA A 228 0.59 -15.23 -28.01
N GLU A 229 -0.25 -14.98 -29.02
CA GLU A 229 0.00 -13.92 -29.99
C GLU A 229 0.16 -12.56 -29.28
N GLY A 230 1.20 -11.81 -29.67
CA GLY A 230 1.55 -10.53 -29.05
C GLY A 230 2.34 -10.64 -27.74
N GLU A 231 2.49 -11.85 -27.17
CA GLU A 231 3.31 -12.09 -25.99
C GLU A 231 4.74 -12.51 -26.31
N GLY A 232 5.68 -12.16 -25.44
CA GLY A 232 7.10 -12.43 -25.65
C GLY A 232 8.00 -11.68 -24.68
N LEU A 233 9.19 -12.22 -24.43
CA LEU A 233 10.18 -11.62 -23.54
C LEU A 233 10.97 -10.50 -24.25
N GLY A 234 11.46 -9.53 -23.48
CA GLY A 234 12.41 -8.52 -23.98
C GLY A 234 11.78 -7.48 -24.93
N GLN A 235 10.46 -7.41 -24.99
CA GLN A 235 9.75 -6.42 -25.81
C GLN A 235 9.98 -4.99 -25.29
N VAL A 236 9.86 -4.03 -26.20
CA VAL A 236 9.94 -2.60 -25.92
C VAL A 236 8.61 -1.98 -26.29
N VAL A 237 7.96 -1.29 -25.34
CA VAL A 237 6.68 -0.63 -25.55
C VAL A 237 6.86 0.87 -25.35
N THR A 238 6.74 1.64 -26.42
CA THR A 238 6.77 3.12 -26.38
C THR A 238 5.37 3.72 -26.36
N ASP A 239 4.40 3.05 -26.95
CA ASP A 239 3.00 3.46 -26.97
C ASP A 239 2.36 3.36 -25.57
N LEU A 240 1.76 4.46 -25.10
CA LEU A 240 1.05 4.53 -23.82
C LEU A 240 -0.28 3.78 -23.85
N GLU A 241 -0.83 3.55 -25.04
CA GLU A 241 -2.11 2.88 -25.27
C GLU A 241 -1.93 1.46 -25.83
N ASP A 242 -0.72 0.87 -25.77
CA ASP A 242 -0.48 -0.52 -26.21
C ASP A 242 -1.48 -1.47 -25.55
N GLU A 243 -2.39 -2.03 -26.35
CA GLU A 243 -3.55 -2.77 -25.86
C GLU A 243 -3.16 -3.99 -25.03
N VAL A 244 -2.11 -4.71 -25.40
CA VAL A 244 -1.66 -5.92 -24.68
C VAL A 244 -1.05 -5.54 -23.33
N ALA A 245 -0.14 -4.57 -23.32
CA ALA A 245 0.50 -4.10 -22.10
C ALA A 245 -0.53 -3.48 -21.14
N ARG A 246 -1.45 -2.65 -21.65
CA ARG A 246 -2.47 -1.96 -20.84
C ARG A 246 -3.54 -2.89 -20.31
N ALA A 247 -3.90 -3.96 -21.04
CA ALA A 247 -4.79 -4.99 -20.52
C ALA A 247 -4.22 -5.66 -19.26
N ASN A 248 -2.89 -5.80 -19.17
CA ASN A 248 -2.20 -6.48 -18.07
C ASN A 248 -1.67 -5.52 -16.99
N PHE A 249 -1.39 -4.26 -17.29
CA PHE A 249 -0.83 -3.31 -16.35
C PHE A 249 -1.81 -2.93 -15.23
N ARG A 250 -1.36 -2.97 -13.97
CA ARG A 250 -2.11 -2.49 -12.81
C ARG A 250 -1.25 -1.62 -11.91
N VAL A 251 -1.87 -0.61 -11.31
CA VAL A 251 -1.33 0.10 -10.14
C VAL A 251 -1.96 -0.50 -8.90
N VAL A 252 -1.16 -0.84 -7.89
CA VAL A 252 -1.66 -1.24 -6.58
C VAL A 252 -1.43 -0.08 -5.63
N VAL A 253 -2.47 0.28 -4.88
CA VAL A 253 -2.46 1.34 -3.87
C VAL A 253 -2.65 0.69 -2.51
N VAL A 254 -1.71 0.93 -1.59
CA VAL A 254 -1.78 0.47 -0.20
C VAL A 254 -2.18 1.65 0.67
N VAL A 255 -3.30 1.51 1.38
CA VAL A 255 -3.81 2.46 2.37
C VAL A 255 -3.29 2.08 3.75
N PRO A 256 -2.37 2.87 4.35
CA PRO A 256 -1.80 2.53 5.64
C PRO A 256 -2.77 2.76 6.80
N ASP A 257 -2.84 1.78 7.71
CA ASP A 257 -3.52 1.87 9.01
C ASP A 257 -2.54 1.82 10.19
N GLU A 258 -1.41 1.12 10.05
CA GLU A 258 -0.34 1.04 11.03
C GLU A 258 1.03 1.13 10.35
N VAL A 259 1.94 1.89 10.94
CA VAL A 259 3.35 1.94 10.53
C VAL A 259 4.23 1.63 11.74
N ASP A 260 5.18 0.72 11.57
CA ASP A 260 6.14 0.31 12.59
C ASP A 260 7.55 0.65 12.09
N ARG A 261 8.19 1.58 12.78
CA ARG A 261 9.54 2.07 12.47
C ARG A 261 10.52 1.54 13.51
N VAL A 262 11.49 0.75 13.09
CA VAL A 262 12.58 0.25 13.93
C VAL A 262 13.89 0.90 13.49
N ASP A 263 14.48 1.72 14.34
CA ASP A 263 15.79 2.36 14.14
C ASP A 263 16.86 1.56 14.90
N LEU A 264 17.81 1.01 14.15
CA LEU A 264 18.93 0.22 14.68
C LEU A 264 20.28 0.91 14.46
N SER A 265 20.28 2.22 14.17
CA SER A 265 21.51 3.00 13.92
C SER A 265 22.46 3.03 15.13
N ASP A 266 21.93 3.00 16.35
CA ASP A 266 22.69 2.79 17.59
C ASP A 266 22.40 1.40 18.18
N PRO A 267 23.32 0.43 18.08
CA PRO A 267 23.14 -0.91 18.63
C PRO A 267 22.92 -0.97 20.15
N LYS A 268 23.31 0.07 20.90
CA LYS A 268 23.10 0.16 22.35
C LYS A 268 21.76 0.80 22.70
N ARG A 269 21.12 1.49 21.74
CA ARG A 269 19.92 2.30 21.92
C ARG A 269 18.98 2.15 20.74
N GLY A 270 18.71 0.92 20.31
CA GLY A 270 17.69 0.66 19.30
C GLY A 270 16.36 1.28 19.75
N ARG A 271 15.63 1.89 18.81
CA ARG A 271 14.36 2.57 19.09
C ARG A 271 13.28 2.08 18.15
N ARG A 272 12.06 2.01 18.64
CA ARG A 272 10.92 1.57 17.84
C ARG A 272 9.71 2.45 18.08
N TRP A 273 9.03 2.82 17.00
CA TRP A 273 7.82 3.61 17.06
C TRP A 273 6.70 2.92 16.31
N LEU A 274 5.54 2.85 16.97
CA LEU A 274 4.30 2.42 16.35
C LEU A 274 3.45 3.65 16.07
N TYR A 275 2.99 3.75 14.84
CA TYR A 275 2.04 4.75 14.36
C TYR A 275 0.75 4.01 14.02
N ARG A 276 -0.39 4.44 14.57
CA ARG A 276 -1.70 3.88 14.27
C ARG A 276 -2.65 4.96 13.83
N ARG A 277 -3.40 4.73 12.76
CA ARG A 277 -4.45 5.64 12.35
C ARG A 277 -5.59 5.59 13.36
N VAL A 278 -5.97 6.75 13.86
CA VAL A 278 -7.10 6.95 14.77
C VAL A 278 -8.08 7.88 14.03
N GLY A 279 -9.28 7.38 13.69
CA GLY A 279 -10.20 8.09 12.81
C GLY A 279 -10.58 9.50 13.29
N GLY A 280 -11.10 10.33 12.38
CA GLY A 280 -11.64 11.67 12.68
C GLY A 280 -13.02 11.66 13.37
N GLY A 281 -13.42 10.52 13.94
CA GLY A 281 -14.59 10.44 14.79
C GLY A 281 -14.28 11.06 16.14
N ASN A 282 -15.28 11.72 16.73
CA ASN A 282 -15.27 12.21 18.10
C ASN A 282 -15.31 11.02 19.09
N ASP A 283 -14.35 10.10 18.96
CA ASP A 283 -14.11 9.00 19.88
C ASP A 283 -13.37 9.56 21.11
N ASP A 284 -14.06 10.44 21.82
CA ASP A 284 -13.96 10.58 23.28
C ASP A 284 -14.50 9.32 23.99
N ALA A 285 -14.85 8.27 23.24
CA ALA A 285 -14.98 6.93 23.76
C ALA A 285 -13.57 6.44 24.14
N GLY A 286 -13.20 6.65 25.40
CA GLY A 286 -11.92 6.29 26.01
C GLY A 286 -11.49 4.85 25.74
N GLY A 287 -10.96 4.59 24.55
CA GLY A 287 -10.08 3.48 24.28
C GLY A 287 -8.78 3.78 24.99
N ASP A 288 -8.27 2.80 25.75
CA ASP A 288 -7.01 2.91 26.48
C ASP A 288 -5.93 3.49 25.57
N THR A 289 -5.63 4.79 25.71
CA THR A 289 -4.50 5.40 25.02
C THR A 289 -3.25 4.71 25.54
N VAL A 290 -2.45 4.16 24.63
CA VAL A 290 -1.25 3.44 25.04
C VAL A 290 -0.38 4.41 25.85
N PRO A 291 0.09 4.04 27.06
CA PRO A 291 0.89 4.96 27.86
C PRO A 291 2.08 5.53 27.08
N GLY A 292 2.15 6.85 26.99
CA GLY A 292 3.18 7.56 26.21
C GLY A 292 2.83 7.80 24.73
N ALA A 293 1.61 7.47 24.30
CA ALA A 293 1.12 7.81 22.97
C ALA A 293 0.86 9.32 22.80
N ILE A 294 1.19 9.82 21.62
CA ILE A 294 0.98 11.21 21.21
C ILE A 294 0.11 11.20 19.95
N ARG A 295 -0.98 11.97 19.96
CA ARG A 295 -1.83 12.17 18.78
C ARG A 295 -1.28 13.30 17.92
N GLU A 296 -1.04 13.03 16.64
CA GLU A 296 -0.56 13.94 15.62
C GLU A 296 -1.52 13.82 14.41
N GLY A 297 -2.54 14.67 14.35
CA GLY A 297 -3.60 14.60 13.32
C GLY A 297 -4.45 13.32 13.45
N ASP A 298 -4.57 12.59 12.34
CA ASP A 298 -5.30 11.31 12.25
C ASP A 298 -4.45 10.11 12.71
N TRP A 299 -3.31 10.35 13.35
CA TRP A 299 -2.37 9.32 13.77
C TRP A 299 -2.06 9.42 15.27
N GLU A 300 -1.99 8.27 15.92
CA GLU A 300 -1.38 8.09 17.22
C GLU A 300 0.02 7.52 17.05
N LYS A 301 1.00 8.03 17.79
CA LYS A 301 2.40 7.60 17.76
C LYS A 301 2.88 7.27 19.17
N VAL A 302 3.51 6.11 19.34
CA VAL A 302 4.09 5.69 20.63
C VAL A 302 5.45 5.05 20.43
N GLU A 303 6.40 5.36 21.31
CA GLU A 303 7.68 4.66 21.38
C GLU A 303 7.53 3.36 22.18
N VAL A 304 8.05 2.27 21.63
CA VAL A 304 8.00 0.93 22.25
C VAL A 304 9.41 0.34 22.27
N TRP A 305 9.60 -0.70 23.08
CA TRP A 305 10.85 -1.45 23.07
C TRP A 305 11.08 -2.11 21.69
N PRO A 306 12.31 -2.11 21.16
CA PRO A 306 12.66 -2.75 19.89
C PRO A 306 12.15 -4.18 19.73
#